data_AF-A0A448N141-F1
#
_entry.id   AF-A0A448N141-F1
#
_cell.length_a   1.000
_cell.length_b   1.000
_cell.length_c   1.000
_cell.angle_alpha   90.00
_cell.angle_beta   90.00
_cell.angle_gamma   90.00
#
_symmetry.space_group_name_H-M   'P 1'
#
loop_
_entity.id
_entity.type
_entity.pdbx_description
1 polymer ?
#
loop_
_entity_poly.entity_id
_entity_poly.type
_entity_poly.pdbx_seq_one_letter_code
_entity_poly.pdbx_strand_id
1 'polypeptide(L)'
;MVYEPPLNRTSEIDGLCMEIAELVGALGPASTLGTNPVLHRELRITTIHSSLMIEGNTLSREAVTAILDGKRVLGPADQILEVTNARRAYQLMDDLDPLSPDDLLRVHGVMMRGLIGDAGPT
;
A
#
# COMPACT_ATOMS: atom_id res chain seq x y z
N MET A 1 -21.28 -13.64 -19.42
CA MET A 1 -20.64 -12.53 -20.14
C MET A 1 -19.52 -12.02 -19.25
N VAL A 2 -18.31 -11.86 -19.79
CA VAL A 2 -17.23 -11.18 -19.08
C VAL A 2 -17.60 -9.70 -19.04
N TYR A 3 -17.70 -9.11 -17.85
CA TYR A 3 -17.94 -7.68 -17.70
C TYR A 3 -16.71 -6.93 -18.19
N GLU A 4 -16.90 -6.00 -19.11
CA GLU A 4 -15.83 -5.12 -19.60
C GLU A 4 -16.09 -3.72 -19.04
N PRO A 5 -15.17 -3.18 -18.21
CA PRO A 5 -15.30 -1.83 -17.70
C PRO A 5 -15.34 -0.81 -18.85
N PRO A 6 -16.15 0.26 -18.77
CA PRO A 6 -16.32 1.24 -19.84
C PRO A 6 -15.13 2.22 -19.92
N LEU A 7 -13.94 1.69 -20.21
CA LEU A 7 -12.70 2.46 -20.31
C LEU A 7 -12.55 2.99 -21.75
N ASN A 8 -12.58 4.31 -21.90
CA ASN A 8 -12.36 4.99 -23.17
C ASN A 8 -10.95 5.60 -23.21
N ARG A 9 -10.13 5.15 -24.16
CA ARG A 9 -8.79 5.69 -24.39
C ARG A 9 -8.87 7.10 -24.97
N THR A 10 -8.10 8.03 -24.40
CA THR A 10 -8.00 9.43 -24.87
C THR A 10 -6.55 9.78 -25.21
N SER A 11 -6.35 10.83 -26.00
CA SER A 11 -5.01 11.34 -26.30
C SER A 11 -4.27 11.85 -25.06
N GLU A 12 -5.01 12.31 -24.04
CA GLU A 12 -4.45 12.73 -22.76
C GLU A 12 -3.92 11.53 -21.96
N ILE A 13 -4.69 10.44 -21.88
CA ILE A 13 -4.22 9.19 -21.25
C ILE A 13 -2.94 8.70 -21.93
N ASP A 14 -2.90 8.73 -23.27
CA ASP A 14 -1.72 8.32 -24.03
C ASP A 14 -0.51 9.23 -23.77
N GLY A 15 -0.72 10.54 -23.72
CA GLY A 15 0.32 11.51 -23.36
C GLY A 15 0.91 11.23 -21.98
N LEU A 16 0.06 11.02 -20.97
CA LEU A 16 0.48 10.70 -19.61
C LEU A 16 1.22 9.36 -19.54
N CYS A 17 0.73 8.33 -20.25
CA CYS A 17 1.42 7.04 -20.31
C CYS A 17 2.83 7.16 -20.92
N MET A 18 2.98 7.99 -21.98
CA MET A 18 4.29 8.24 -22.60
C MET A 18 5.23 8.99 -21.65
N GLU A 19 4.74 10.03 -20.97
CA GLU A 19 5.52 10.80 -19.98
C GLU A 19 5.97 9.90 -18.82
N ILE A 20 5.08 9.08 -18.27
CA ILE A 20 5.43 8.11 -17.21
C ILE A 20 6.50 7.13 -17.71
N ALA A 21 6.36 6.61 -18.94
CA ALA A 21 7.34 5.69 -19.51
C ALA A 21 8.72 6.34 -19.71
N GLU A 22 8.76 7.61 -20.14
CA GLU A 22 10.00 8.39 -20.25
C GLU A 22 10.67 8.60 -18.89
N LEU A 23 9.89 9.01 -17.87
CA LEU A 23 10.39 9.21 -16.50
C LEU A 23 10.92 7.91 -15.89
N VAL A 24 10.19 6.80 -16.05
CA VAL A 24 10.63 5.47 -15.60
C VAL A 24 11.89 5.04 -16.35
N GLY A 25 11.96 5.28 -17.66
CA GLY A 25 13.14 5.00 -18.48
C GLY A 25 14.37 5.79 -18.05
N ALA A 26 14.19 7.07 -17.68
CA ALA A 26 15.26 7.94 -17.21
C ALA A 26 15.84 7.49 -15.85
N LEU A 27 15.05 6.82 -15.01
CA LEU A 27 15.54 6.22 -13.76
C LEU A 27 16.51 5.05 -14.02
N GLY A 28 16.44 4.39 -15.18
CA GLY A 28 17.43 3.41 -15.65
C GLY A 28 17.55 2.10 -14.82
N PRO A 29 17.91 0.95 -15.44
CA PRO A 29 18.09 -0.33 -14.74
C PRO A 29 19.24 -0.35 -13.73
N ALA A 30 20.18 0.59 -13.84
CA ALA A 30 21.37 0.71 -13.00
C ALA A 30 21.19 1.70 -11.84
N SER A 31 20.01 2.29 -11.65
CA SER A 31 19.78 3.13 -10.49
C SER A 31 19.82 2.29 -9.23
N THR A 32 20.73 2.66 -8.33
CA THR A 32 20.81 2.13 -6.96
C THR A 32 19.51 2.35 -6.18
N LEU A 33 18.59 3.19 -6.70
CA LEU A 33 17.26 3.47 -6.18
C LEU A 33 16.39 2.20 -6.10
N GLY A 34 16.39 1.36 -7.14
CA GLY A 34 15.57 0.15 -7.19
C GLY A 34 15.96 -0.92 -6.17
N THR A 35 17.18 -0.87 -5.64
CA THR A 35 17.70 -1.85 -4.67
C THR A 35 18.02 -1.22 -3.30
N ASN A 36 17.77 0.08 -3.11
CA ASN A 36 18.12 0.77 -1.87
C ASN A 36 17.09 0.44 -0.76
N PRO A 37 17.45 -0.32 0.28
CA PRO A 37 16.51 -0.71 1.33
C PRO A 37 15.98 0.48 2.14
N VAL A 38 16.76 1.55 2.26
CA VAL A 38 16.35 2.79 2.95
C VAL A 38 15.27 3.50 2.13
N LEU A 39 15.42 3.58 0.81
CA LEU A 39 14.43 4.22 -0.06
C LEU A 39 13.12 3.43 -0.07
N HIS A 40 13.19 2.10 -0.21
CA HIS A 40 12.00 1.23 -0.12
C HIS A 40 11.28 1.36 1.22
N ARG A 41 12.06 1.48 2.30
CA ARG A 41 11.53 1.73 3.63
C ARG A 41 10.78 3.07 3.70
N GLU A 42 11.40 4.16 3.26
CA GLU A 42 10.78 5.49 3.27
C GLU A 42 9.54 5.58 2.37
N LEU A 43 9.57 4.92 1.20
CA LEU A 43 8.42 4.79 0.33
C LEU A 43 7.28 4.06 1.04
N ARG A 44 7.55 2.90 1.65
CA ARG A 44 6.52 2.15 2.38
C ARG A 44 5.93 2.94 3.56
N ILE A 45 6.76 3.67 4.31
CA ILE A 45 6.28 4.57 5.39
C ILE A 45 5.33 5.61 4.80
N THR A 46 5.75 6.27 3.73
CA THR A 46 4.97 7.34 3.08
C THR A 46 3.65 6.80 2.54
N THR A 47 3.67 5.67 1.82
CA THR A 47 2.46 5.04 1.28
C THR A 47 1.48 4.67 2.39
N ILE A 48 1.92 3.96 3.43
CA ILE A 48 1.03 3.57 4.54
C ILE A 48 0.45 4.80 5.24
N HIS A 49 1.28 5.80 5.56
CA HIS A 49 0.82 7.02 6.23
C HIS A 49 -0.19 7.79 5.39
N SER A 50 0.10 8.05 4.12
CA SER A 50 -0.78 8.82 3.24
C SER A 50 -2.10 8.10 2.96
N SER A 51 -2.07 6.78 2.71
CA SER A 51 -3.30 6.01 2.49
C SER A 51 -4.21 6.02 3.71
N LEU A 52 -3.68 5.75 4.90
CA LEU A 52 -4.49 5.72 6.12
C LEU A 52 -5.00 7.11 6.51
N MET A 53 -4.23 8.16 6.25
CA MET A 53 -4.66 9.54 6.48
C MET A 53 -5.90 9.91 5.64
N ILE A 54 -5.98 9.43 4.39
CA ILE A 54 -7.17 9.61 3.54
C ILE A 54 -8.40 8.93 4.17
N GLU A 55 -8.22 7.76 4.78
CA GLU A 55 -9.27 7.01 5.48
C GLU A 55 -9.59 7.56 6.89
N GLY A 56 -8.98 8.69 7.28
CA GLY A 56 -9.26 9.37 8.54
C GLY A 56 -8.36 9.00 9.72
N ASN A 57 -7.30 8.23 9.48
CA ASN A 57 -6.26 8.01 10.49
C ASN A 57 -5.52 9.31 10.79
N THR A 58 -5.36 9.61 12.08
CA THR A 58 -4.80 10.89 12.57
C THR A 58 -3.38 10.77 13.11
N LEU A 59 -2.78 9.57 13.06
CA LEU A 59 -1.42 9.36 13.53
C LEU A 59 -0.42 10.14 12.68
N SER A 60 0.57 10.74 13.35
CA SER A 60 1.64 11.46 12.66
C SER A 60 2.55 10.50 11.89
N ARG A 61 3.32 11.04 10.94
CA ARG A 61 4.32 10.25 10.20
C ARG A 61 5.32 9.59 11.15
N GLU A 62 5.71 10.27 12.22
CA GLU A 62 6.63 9.76 13.24
C GLU A 62 6.01 8.61 14.03
N ALA A 63 4.73 8.71 14.40
CA ALA A 63 3.98 7.65 15.05
C ALA A 63 3.85 6.42 14.15
N VAL A 64 3.49 6.60 12.87
CA VAL A 64 3.44 5.52 11.88
C VAL A 64 4.82 4.86 11.74
N THR A 65 5.88 5.66 11.59
CA THR A 65 7.26 5.17 11.48
C THR A 65 7.66 4.32 12.68
N ALA A 66 7.35 4.79 13.89
CA ALA A 66 7.63 4.07 15.13
C ALA A 66 6.86 2.74 15.22
N ILE A 67 5.59 2.70 14.81
CA ILE A 67 4.81 1.45 14.73
C ILE A 67 5.43 0.50 13.70
N LEU A 68 5.85 1.02 12.54
CA LEU A 68 6.52 0.24 11.51
C LEU A 68 7.86 -0.34 12.00
N ASP A 69 8.59 0.38 12.83
CA ASP A 69 9.80 -0.09 13.56
C ASP A 69 9.50 -1.12 14.67
N GLY A 70 8.23 -1.37 15.01
CA GLY A 70 7.84 -2.24 16.12
C GLY A 70 7.97 -1.58 17.50
N LYS A 71 8.10 -0.26 17.56
CA LYS A 71 8.12 0.52 18.80
C LYS A 71 6.69 0.73 19.32
N ARG A 72 6.58 0.94 20.63
CA ARG A 72 5.31 1.31 21.27
C ARG A 72 5.02 2.80 21.05
N VAL A 73 3.76 3.11 20.76
CA VAL A 73 3.26 4.48 20.53
C VAL A 73 1.97 4.66 21.32
N LEU A 74 1.72 5.88 21.80
CA LEU A 74 0.46 6.28 22.43
C LEU A 74 -0.47 6.88 21.37
N GLY A 75 -1.73 6.45 21.35
CA GLY A 75 -2.72 6.91 20.39
C GLY A 75 -3.99 6.05 20.44
N PRO A 76 -4.99 6.36 19.60
CA PRO A 76 -6.19 5.55 19.46
C PRO A 76 -5.84 4.10 19.09
N ALA A 77 -6.38 3.14 19.84
CA ALA A 77 -5.98 1.74 19.73
C ALA A 77 -6.32 1.14 18.36
N ASP A 78 -7.45 1.52 17.80
CA ASP A 78 -7.92 1.20 16.45
C ASP A 78 -6.97 1.74 15.38
N GLN A 79 -6.57 3.00 15.46
CA GLN A 79 -5.64 3.60 14.49
C GLN A 79 -4.24 2.99 14.56
N ILE A 80 -3.75 2.62 15.76
CA ILE A 80 -2.49 1.89 15.93
C ILE A 80 -2.60 0.49 15.33
N LEU A 81 -3.73 -0.19 15.56
CA LEU A 81 -4.00 -1.51 15.01
C LEU A 81 -4.07 -1.47 13.48
N GLU A 82 -4.70 -0.45 12.90
CA GLU A 82 -4.78 -0.23 11.47
C GLU A 82 -3.41 -0.08 10.82
N VAL A 83 -2.52 0.75 11.37
CA VAL A 83 -1.12 0.86 10.90
C VAL A 83 -0.37 -0.47 11.03
N THR A 84 -0.61 -1.19 12.13
CA THR A 84 0.01 -2.51 12.37
C THR A 84 -0.45 -3.55 11.36
N ASN A 85 -1.73 -3.53 11.01
CA ASN A 85 -2.32 -4.41 10.02
C ASN A 85 -1.87 -4.04 8.60
N ALA A 86 -1.79 -2.75 8.27
CA ALA A 86 -1.22 -2.25 7.02
C ALA A 86 0.22 -2.75 6.84
N ARG A 87 1.05 -2.66 7.88
CA ARG A 87 2.42 -3.22 7.85
C ARG A 87 2.43 -4.70 7.44
N ARG A 88 1.55 -5.51 8.05
CA ARG A 88 1.44 -6.95 7.77
C ARG A 88 0.93 -7.21 6.35
N ALA A 89 -0.09 -6.47 5.91
CA ALA A 89 -0.65 -6.59 4.56
C ALA A 89 0.41 -6.29 3.49
N TYR A 90 1.17 -5.21 3.65
CA TYR A 90 2.25 -4.87 2.72
C TYR A 90 3.40 -5.90 2.75
N GLN A 91 3.64 -6.61 3.86
CA GLN A 91 4.64 -7.69 3.90
C GLN A 91 4.22 -8.91 3.05
N LEU A 92 2.92 -9.09 2.78
CA LEU A 92 2.44 -10.18 1.94
C LEU A 92 2.51 -9.86 0.44
N MET A 93 2.68 -8.58 0.07
CA MET A 93 2.48 -8.09 -1.30
C MET A 93 3.26 -8.84 -2.37
N ASP A 94 4.49 -9.28 -2.05
CA ASP A 94 5.35 -10.02 -2.99
C ASP A 94 4.85 -11.45 -3.27
N ASP A 95 3.96 -11.99 -2.41
CA ASP A 95 3.40 -13.34 -2.48
C ASP A 95 1.96 -13.38 -3.02
N LEU A 96 1.34 -12.24 -3.33
CA LEU A 96 -0.06 -12.16 -3.76
C LEU A 96 -0.17 -12.16 -5.28
N ASP A 97 -1.11 -12.95 -5.81
CA ASP A 97 -1.56 -12.79 -7.19
C ASP A 97 -2.64 -11.69 -7.26
N PRO A 98 -2.39 -10.55 -7.97
CA PRO A 98 -3.36 -9.47 -8.07
C PRO A 98 -4.64 -9.85 -8.82
N LEU A 99 -4.65 -10.98 -9.54
CA LEU A 99 -5.83 -11.50 -10.24
C LEU A 99 -6.57 -12.57 -9.43
N SER A 100 -6.06 -12.97 -8.27
CA SER A 100 -6.65 -14.00 -7.41
C SER A 100 -7.63 -13.37 -6.41
N PRO A 101 -8.94 -13.72 -6.46
CA PRO A 101 -9.90 -13.28 -5.45
C PRO A 101 -9.56 -13.80 -4.04
N ASP A 102 -8.95 -14.98 -3.95
CA ASP A 102 -8.57 -15.57 -2.66
C ASP A 102 -7.44 -14.78 -2.01
N ASP A 103 -6.45 -14.34 -2.79
CA ASP A 103 -5.37 -13.47 -2.28
C ASP A 103 -5.88 -12.08 -1.91
N LEU A 104 -6.86 -11.55 -2.67
CA LEU A 104 -7.56 -10.32 -2.31
C LEU A 104 -8.26 -10.44 -0.95
N LEU A 105 -9.01 -11.53 -0.72
CA LEU A 105 -9.68 -11.77 0.57
C LEU A 105 -8.68 -11.99 1.70
N ARG A 106 -7.59 -12.71 1.44
CA ARG A 106 -6.51 -12.93 2.41
C ARG A 106 -5.87 -11.62 2.86
N VAL A 107 -5.46 -10.75 1.93
CA VAL A 107 -4.85 -9.47 2.30
C VAL A 107 -5.85 -8.52 2.96
N HIS A 108 -7.11 -8.54 2.51
CA HIS A 108 -8.19 -7.78 3.14
C HIS A 108 -8.38 -8.20 4.60
N GLY A 109 -8.43 -9.51 4.87
CA GLY A 109 -8.60 -10.00 6.24
C GLY A 109 -7.40 -9.73 7.14
N VAL A 110 -6.19 -9.62 6.59
CA VAL A 110 -5.03 -9.12 7.33
C VAL A 110 -5.18 -7.64 7.67
N MET A 111 -5.64 -6.82 6.71
CA MET A 111 -5.85 -5.38 6.91
C MET A 111 -6.92 -5.10 7.98
N MET A 112 -8.02 -5.86 7.95
CA MET A 112 -9.21 -5.63 8.78
C MET A 112 -9.20 -6.35 10.13
N ARG A 113 -8.20 -7.18 10.39
CA ARG A 113 -8.13 -8.05 11.58
C ARG A 113 -8.26 -7.26 12.88
N GLY A 114 -9.35 -7.50 13.61
CA GLY A 114 -9.61 -6.88 14.92
C GLY A 114 -10.13 -5.44 14.85
N LEU A 115 -10.29 -4.87 13.65
CA LEU A 115 -10.98 -3.58 13.44
C LEU A 115 -12.47 -3.77 13.22
N ILE A 116 -12.85 -4.87 12.57
CA ILE A 116 -14.24 -5.29 12.35
C ILE A 116 -14.43 -6.73 12.83
N GLY A 117 -15.65 -7.06 13.25
CA GLY A 117 -15.98 -8.38 13.80
C GLY A 117 -15.89 -9.53 12.80
N ASP A 118 -16.01 -9.25 11.50
CA ASP A 118 -16.01 -10.24 10.43
C ASP A 118 -15.07 -9.78 9.31
N ALA A 119 -13.78 -10.10 9.45
CA ALA A 119 -12.72 -9.65 8.52
C ALA A 119 -12.38 -10.68 7.43
N GLY A 120 -13.16 -11.76 7.29
CA GLY A 120 -12.84 -12.88 6.39
C GLY A 120 -12.01 -14.00 7.06
N PRO A 121 -11.82 -15.15 6.38
CA PRO A 121 -11.19 -16.33 6.97
C PRO A 121 -9.71 -16.09 7.29
N THR A 122 -9.29 -16.57 8.46
CA THR A 122 -7.98 -16.32 9.08
C THR A 122 -6.81 -16.94 8.38
#